data_AF-A0A252BJ77-F1
#
_entry.id   AF-A0A252BJ77-F1
#
_cell.length_a   1.000
_cell.length_b   1.000
_cell.length_c   1.000
_cell.angle_alpha   90.00
_cell.angle_beta   90.00
_cell.angle_gamma   90.00
#
_symmetry.space_group_name_H-M   'P 1'
#
loop_
_entity.id
_entity.type
_entity.pdbx_description
1 polymer ?
#
loop_
_entity_poly.entity_id
_entity_poly.type
_entity_poly.pdbx_seq_one_letter_code
_entity_poly.pdbx_strand_id
1 'polypeptide(L)' 'MRLFWDRGYEGTSFDDLISVMKISASSFYNAFGSKEALYHEVIETYMSVAGGWFLDILGEDADTRTVFQDLTTAA' A
#
# COMPACT_ATOMS: atom_id res chain seq x y z
N MET A 1 1.69 1.28 -5.82
CA MET A 1 0.64 1.65 -4.83
C MET A 1 -0.51 2.43 -5.47
N ARG A 2 -0.38 3.72 -5.81
CA ARG A 2 -1.49 4.53 -6.37
C ARG A 2 -2.22 3.90 -7.57
N LEU A 3 -1.49 3.42 -8.58
CA LEU A 3 -2.11 2.80 -9.75
C LEU A 3 -2.97 1.56 -9.40
N PHE A 4 -2.47 0.71 -8.51
CA PHE A 4 -3.24 -0.43 -7.99
C PHE A 4 -4.43 -0.01 -7.13
N TRP A 5 -4.32 1.11 -6.41
CA TRP A 5 -5.44 1.66 -5.63
C TRP A 5 -6.57 2.14 -6.54
N ASP A 6 -6.22 2.84 -7.62
CA ASP A 6 -7.20 3.46 -8.52
C ASP A 6 -7.89 2.43 -9.43
N ARG A 7 -7.16 1.37 -9.85
CA ARG A 7 -7.63 0.42 -10.89
C ARG A 7 -7.74 -1.03 -10.41
N GLY A 8 -7.28 -1.34 -9.21
CA GLY A 8 -7.14 -2.71 -8.72
C GLY A 8 -6.00 -3.47 -9.41
N TYR A 9 -5.78 -4.70 -8.95
CA TYR A 9 -4.78 -5.60 -9.53
C TYR A 9 -5.11 -5.92 -11.00
N GLU A 10 -6.30 -6.45 -11.29
CA GLU A 10 -6.68 -6.86 -12.64
C GLU A 10 -6.78 -5.70 -13.63
N GLY A 11 -7.23 -4.52 -13.18
CA GLY A 11 -7.34 -3.31 -14.02
C GLY A 11 -6.02 -2.59 -14.30
N THR A 12 -4.90 -3.11 -13.80
CA THR A 12 -3.56 -2.55 -14.01
C THR A 12 -2.76 -3.43 -14.96
N SER A 13 -2.45 -2.97 -16.17
CA SER A 13 -1.61 -3.74 -17.10
C SER A 13 -0.11 -3.60 -16.79
N PHE A 14 0.71 -4.48 -17.36
CA PHE A 14 2.17 -4.33 -17.30
C PHE A 14 2.64 -3.04 -17.98
N ASP A 15 2.03 -2.68 -19.12
CA ASP A 15 2.36 -1.46 -19.85
C ASP A 15 2.03 -0.20 -19.04
N ASP A 16 0.90 -0.19 -18.31
CA ASP A 16 0.57 0.89 -17.37
C ASP A 16 1.65 1.01 -16.29
N LEU A 17 2.13 -0.11 -15.74
CA LEU A 17 3.14 -0.14 -14.69
C LEU A 17 4.45 0.47 -15.17
N ILE A 18 5.03 -0.04 -16.26
CA ILE A 18 6.32 0.47 -16.76
C ILE A 18 6.22 1.93 -17.23
N SER A 19 5.06 2.35 -17.76
CA SER A 19 4.80 3.74 -18.16
C SER A 19 4.81 4.69 -16.97
N VAL A 20 4.11 4.34 -15.89
CA VAL A 20 4.03 5.17 -14.68
C VAL A 20 5.34 5.13 -13.88
N MET A 21 5.97 3.95 -13.79
CA MET A 21 7.22 3.75 -13.06
C MET A 21 8.43 4.32 -13.81
N LYS A 22 8.31 4.57 -15.11
CA LYS A 22 9.37 5.12 -15.99
C LYS A 22 10.65 4.28 -15.96
N ILE A 23 10.49 2.96 -15.95
CA ILE A 23 11.59 1.99 -15.96
C ILE A 23 11.45 1.05 -17.16
N SER A 24 12.56 0.44 -17.55
CA SER A 24 12.53 -0.61 -18.58
C SER A 24 11.87 -1.89 -18.05
N ALA A 25 11.35 -2.72 -18.95
CA ALA A 25 10.84 -4.05 -18.59
C ALA A 25 11.92 -4.92 -17.91
N SER A 26 13.17 -4.85 -18.37
CA SER A 26 14.27 -5.59 -17.74
C SER A 26 14.53 -5.13 -16.31
N SER A 27 14.53 -3.83 -16.06
CA SER A 27 14.67 -3.27 -14.70
C SER A 27 13.49 -3.69 -13.81
N PHE A 28 12.27 -3.70 -14.35
CA PHE A 28 11.10 -4.16 -13.61
C PHE A 28 11.25 -5.61 -13.17
N TYR A 29 11.55 -6.52 -14.11
CA TYR A 29 11.66 -7.94 -13.80
C TYR A 29 12.84 -8.23 -12.87
N ASN A 30 13.95 -7.50 -12.99
CA ASN A 30 15.08 -7.63 -12.07
C ASN A 30 14.75 -7.18 -10.64
N ALA A 31 13.93 -6.13 -10.49
CA ALA A 31 13.58 -5.58 -9.18
C ALA A 31 12.45 -6.37 -8.50
N PHE A 32 11.41 -6.73 -9.26
CA PHE A 32 10.15 -7.23 -8.70
C PHE A 32 9.81 -8.66 -9.15
N GLY A 33 10.41 -9.16 -10.22
CA GLY A 33 10.13 -10.51 -10.76
C GLY A 33 8.78 -10.67 -11.46
N SER A 34 7.69 -10.12 -10.92
CA SER A 34 6.37 -10.17 -11.54
C SER A 34 5.46 -9.03 -11.07
N LYS A 35 4.35 -8.81 -11.79
CA LYS A 35 3.28 -7.90 -11.36
C LYS A 35 2.67 -8.34 -10.02
N GLU A 36 2.53 -9.65 -9.81
CA GLU A 36 2.01 -10.24 -8.56
C GLU A 36 2.96 -9.96 -7.38
N ALA A 37 4.25 -10.20 -7.55
CA ALA A 37 5.25 -9.92 -6.53
C ALA A 37 5.31 -8.42 -6.19
N LEU A 38 5.30 -7.54 -7.20
CA LEU A 38 5.17 -6.10 -6.98
C LEU A 38 3.89 -5.75 -6.20
N TYR A 39 2.77 -6.39 -6.52
CA TYR A 39 1.49 -6.14 -5.84
C TYR A 39 1.54 -6.53 -4.36
N HIS A 40 2.12 -7.68 -4.05
CA HIS A 40 2.35 -8.11 -2.66
C HIS A 40 3.25 -7.13 -1.90
N GLU A 41 4.38 -6.74 -2.47
CA GLU A 41 5.31 -5.78 -1.85
C GLU A 41 4.63 -4.43 -1.61
N VAL A 42 3.79 -3.99 -2.54
CA VAL A 42 2.99 -2.77 -2.38
C VAL A 42 2.00 -2.90 -1.22
N ILE A 43 1.31 -4.04 -1.06
CA ILE A 43 0.38 -4.25 0.06
C ILE A 43 1.14 -4.28 1.39
N GLU A 44 2.25 -5.02 1.45
CA GLU A 44 3.09 -5.08 2.66
C GLU A 44 3.62 -3.71 3.04
N THR A 45 4.10 -2.93 2.07
CA THR A 45 4.54 -1.55 2.28
C THR A 45 3.39 -0.66 2.78
N TYR A 46 2.19 -0.83 2.24
CA TYR A 46 1.03 -0.09 2.73
C TYR A 46 0.72 -0.46 4.18
N MET A 47 0.69 -1.75 4.51
CA MET A 47 0.39 -2.21 5.87
C MET A 47 1.47 -1.80 6.88
N SER A 48 2.75 -1.75 6.48
CA SER A 48 3.81 -1.31 7.39
C SER A 48 3.75 0.20 7.67
N VAL A 49 3.41 1.00 6.67
CA VAL A 49 3.30 2.47 6.80
C VAL A 49 1.97 2.89 7.44
N ALA A 50 0.86 2.33 6.97
CA ALA A 50 -0.48 2.66 7.43
C ALA A 50 -0.93 1.84 8.65
N GLY A 51 -0.29 0.71 8.96
CA GLY A 51 -0.62 -0.08 10.15
C GLY A 51 0.01 0.45 11.43
N GLY A 52 1.16 1.11 11.34
CA GLY A 52 1.89 1.62 12.52
C GLY A 52 1.06 2.58 13.36
N TRP A 53 0.57 3.66 12.75
CA TRP A 53 -0.24 4.65 13.47
C TRP A 53 -1.56 4.08 14.01
N PHE A 54 -2.19 3.14 13.28
CA PHE A 54 -3.41 2.47 13.72
C PHE A 54 -3.17 1.63 14.97
N LEU A 55 -2.07 0.88 15.02
CA LEU A 55 -1.69 0.07 16.18
C LEU A 55 -1.23 0.93 17.36
N ASP A 56 -0.57 2.06 17.10
CA ASP A 56 -0.16 3.00 18.13
C ASP A 56 -1.38 3.60 18.86
N ILE A 57 -2.39 4.08 18.13
CA ILE A 57 -3.64 4.60 18.70
C ILE A 57 -4.39 3.52 19.51
N LEU A 58 -4.44 2.29 19.00
CA LEU A 58 -5.07 1.17 19.71
C LEU A 58 -4.31 0.74 20.97
N GLY A 59 -3.01 1.02 21.04
CA GLY A 59 -2.14 0.71 22.17
C GLY A 59 -2.14 1.78 23.25
N GLU A 60 -2.80 2.93 23.04
CA GLU A 60 -2.92 3.96 24.06
C GLU A 60 -3.80 3.50 25.22
N ASP A 61 -3.39 3.84 26.45
CA ASP A 61 -4.13 3.54 27.68
C ASP A 61 -5.29 4.54 27.84
N ALA A 62 -6.21 4.52 26.87
CA ALA A 62 -7.39 5.36 26.76
C ALA A 62 -8.65 4.49 26.71
N ASP A 63 -9.81 5.08 27.05
CA ASP A 63 -11.07 4.35 26.95
C ASP A 63 -11.46 4.12 25.47
N THR A 64 -12.19 3.03 25.20
CA THR A 64 -12.54 2.61 23.84
C THR A 64 -13.17 3.72 23.00
N ARG A 65 -13.96 4.63 23.58
CA ARG A 65 -14.59 5.71 22.80
C ARG A 65 -13.53 6.67 22.26
N THR A 66 -12.59 7.08 23.10
CA THR A 66 -11.52 8.03 22.74
C THR A 66 -10.68 7.46 21.60
N VAL A 67 -10.22 6.21 21.74
CA VAL A 67 -9.46 5.49 20.71
C VAL A 67 -10.19 5.47 19.35
N PHE A 68 -11.50 5.17 19.34
CA PHE A 68 -12.29 5.15 18.10
C PHE A 68 -12.52 6.55 17.50
N GLN A 69 -12.61 7.60 18.33
CA GLN A 69 -12.69 8.98 17.84
C GLN A 69 -11.38 9.41 17.17
N ASP A 70 -10.25 9.06 17.75
CA ASP A 70 -8.93 9.41 17.21
C ASP A 70 -8.66 8.66 15.89
N LEU A 71 -9.04 7.38 15.82
CA LEU A 71 -8.97 6.57 14.59
C LEU A 71 -9.74 7.18 13.41
N THR A 72 -10.87 7.82 13.66
CA THR A 72 -11.74 8.37 12.61
C THR A 72 -11.45 9.84 12.29
N THR A 73 -10.73 10.54 13.17
CA THR A 73 -10.36 11.95 13.00
C THR A 73 -8.96 12.11 12.39
N ALA A 74 -8.09 11.10 12.51
CA ALA A 74 -6.73 11.10 11.96
C ALA A 74 -6.63 10.63 10.50
N ALA A 75 -7.74 10.19 9.88
CA ALA A 75 -7.84 9.78 8.47
C ALA A 75 -8.31 10.95 7.57
#